data_AF-A0A943KUR1-F1
#
_entry.id   AF-A0A943KUR1-F1
#
_cell.length_a   1.000
_cell.length_b   1.000
_cell.length_c   1.000
_cell.angle_alpha   90.00
_cell.angle_beta   90.00
_cell.angle_gamma   90.00
#
_symmetry.space_group_name_H-M   'P 1'
#
loop_
_entity.id
_entity.type
_entity.pdbx_description
1 polymer ?
#
loop_
_entity_poly.entity_id
_entity_poly.type
_entity_poly.pdbx_seq_one_letter_code
_entity_poly.pdbx_strand_id
1 'polypeptide(L)'
;MTNSKQKGARGERELSSKLKEYGYETRRGQQYCGANGDADVVGLPGIHIECKRVERLNIYDAISQAKADKKEDELGAVFHRKDRSEWLVTMTLDEWMKLYKGELKNE
;
A
#
# COMPACT_ATOMS: atom_id res chain seq x y z
N MET A 1 5.58 24.75 -6.76
CA MET A 1 6.05 23.80 -5.73
C MET A 1 4.90 22.88 -5.35
N THR A 2 4.93 21.60 -5.73
CA THR A 2 3.91 20.64 -5.28
C THR A 2 4.25 20.22 -3.85
N ASN A 3 3.34 20.45 -2.89
CA ASN A 3 3.53 20.05 -1.51
C ASN A 3 3.64 18.52 -1.42
N SER A 4 4.62 17.98 -0.70
CA SER A 4 4.82 16.53 -0.52
C SER A 4 3.51 15.82 -0.09
N LYS A 5 2.70 16.46 0.77
CA LYS A 5 1.38 15.96 1.19
C LYS A 5 0.40 15.82 0.02
N GLN A 6 0.39 16.77 -0.91
CA GLN A 6 -0.45 16.69 -2.11
C GLN A 6 0.04 15.62 -3.09
N LYS A 7 1.37 15.41 -3.19
CA LYS A 7 1.94 14.34 -4.02
C LYS A 7 1.58 12.96 -3.46
N GLY A 8 1.68 12.75 -2.14
CA GLY A 8 1.25 11.54 -1.46
C GLY A 8 -0.23 11.23 -1.72
N ALA A 9 -1.12 12.16 -1.38
CA ALA A 9 -2.55 11.99 -1.58
C ALA A 9 -2.96 11.79 -3.05
N ARG A 10 -2.17 12.30 -4.02
CA ARG A 10 -2.35 12.02 -5.45
C ARG A 10 -1.89 10.61 -5.80
N GLY A 11 -0.76 10.16 -5.25
CA GLY A 11 -0.27 8.79 -5.41
C GLY A 11 -1.27 7.76 -4.90
N GLU A 12 -1.84 7.98 -3.71
CA GLU A 12 -2.85 7.07 -3.12
C GLU A 12 -4.12 6.97 -3.98
N ARG A 13 -4.60 8.10 -4.52
CA ARG A 13 -5.75 8.09 -5.45
C ARG A 13 -5.42 7.39 -6.77
N GLU A 14 -4.23 7.64 -7.31
CA GLU A 14 -3.75 7.01 -8.54
C GLU A 14 -3.64 5.49 -8.38
N LEU A 15 -3.08 5.03 -7.26
CA LEU A 15 -3.00 3.61 -6.93
C LEU A 15 -4.39 2.99 -6.82
N SER A 16 -5.32 3.64 -6.11
CA SER A 16 -6.70 3.17 -6.01
C SER A 16 -7.37 3.06 -7.38
N SER A 17 -7.24 4.08 -8.24
CA SER A 17 -7.73 4.00 -9.62
C SER A 17 -7.12 2.82 -10.38
N LYS A 18 -5.82 2.57 -10.21
CA LYS A 18 -5.16 1.45 -10.88
C LYS A 18 -5.65 0.10 -10.39
N LEU A 19 -5.87 -0.09 -9.09
CA LEU A 19 -6.41 -1.33 -8.52
C LEU A 19 -7.85 -1.59 -8.98
N LYS A 20 -8.65 -0.54 -9.23
CA LYS A 20 -9.99 -0.68 -9.82
C LYS A 20 -9.96 -1.23 -11.24
N GLU A 21 -8.93 -0.92 -12.03
CA GLU A 21 -8.74 -1.52 -13.36
C GLU A 21 -8.53 -3.04 -13.29
N TYR A 22 -8.07 -3.57 -12.16
CA TYR A 22 -7.94 -5.00 -11.88
C TYR A 22 -9.18 -5.61 -11.20
N GLY A 23 -10.26 -4.83 -11.03
CA GLY A 23 -11.54 -5.32 -10.47
C GLY A 23 -11.70 -5.14 -8.96
N TYR A 24 -10.79 -4.43 -8.28
CA TYR A 24 -10.91 -4.20 -6.83
C TYR A 24 -11.58 -2.86 -6.50
N GLU A 25 -12.62 -2.89 -5.68
CA GLU A 25 -13.31 -1.69 -5.19
C GLU A 25 -12.50 -0.97 -4.12
N THR A 26 -11.46 -0.26 -4.53
CA THR A 26 -10.55 0.41 -3.60
C THR A 26 -10.89 1.89 -3.37
N ARG A 27 -10.38 2.44 -2.28
CA ARG A 27 -10.37 3.89 -2.03
C ARG A 27 -9.17 4.29 -1.20
N ARG A 28 -8.78 5.55 -1.30
CA ARG A 28 -7.80 6.17 -0.39
C ARG A 28 -8.29 6.06 1.06
N GLY A 29 -7.41 5.63 1.96
CA GLY A 29 -7.64 5.62 3.39
C GLY A 29 -7.87 7.03 3.94
N GLN A 30 -8.58 7.14 5.06
CA GLN A 30 -8.75 8.40 5.75
C GLN A 30 -8.26 8.22 7.18
N GLN A 31 -7.07 8.74 7.48
CA GLN A 31 -6.59 8.85 8.85
C GLN A 31 -7.51 9.82 9.61
N TYR A 32 -8.54 9.29 10.27
CA TYR A 32 -9.38 10.05 11.18
C TYR A 32 -8.86 9.89 12.60
N CYS A 33 -8.60 11.02 13.26
CA CYS A 33 -8.38 11.13 14.71
C CYS A 33 -7.46 10.04 15.33
N GLY A 34 -6.17 10.06 14.98
CA GLY A 34 -5.12 9.54 15.86
C GLY A 34 -5.00 8.01 16.01
N ALA A 35 -5.77 7.20 15.28
CA ALA A 35 -5.53 5.76 15.21
C ALA A 35 -4.43 5.48 14.19
N ASN A 36 -3.24 5.12 14.69
CA ASN A 36 -2.15 4.58 13.89
C ASN A 36 -2.55 3.19 13.37
N GLY A 37 -2.44 2.92 12.06
CA GLY A 37 -2.66 1.58 11.49
C GLY A 37 -3.66 1.49 10.32
N ASP A 38 -4.25 2.59 9.85
CA ASP A 38 -5.06 2.55 8.63
C ASP A 38 -4.17 2.54 7.39
N ALA A 39 -4.40 1.59 6.48
CA ALA A 39 -3.71 1.51 5.19
C ALA A 39 -3.95 2.78 4.35
N ASP A 40 -2.94 3.17 3.57
CA ASP A 40 -3.00 4.33 2.67
C ASP A 40 -4.10 4.17 1.59
N VAL A 41 -4.32 2.93 1.16
CA VAL A 41 -5.41 2.52 0.27
C VAL A 41 -6.06 1.27 0.85
N VAL A 42 -7.38 1.26 0.92
CA VAL A 42 -8.18 0.14 1.42
C VAL A 42 -9.01 -0.47 0.30
N GLY A 43 -9.49 -1.71 0.50
CA GLY A 43 -10.32 -2.45 -0.44
C GLY A 43 -9.59 -3.48 -1.30
N LEU A 44 -8.32 -3.78 -0.98
CA LEU A 44 -7.61 -4.95 -1.48
C LEU A 44 -7.61 -6.04 -0.38
N PRO A 45 -8.37 -7.13 -0.54
CA PRO A 45 -8.55 -8.12 0.54
C PRO A 45 -7.23 -8.67 1.08
N GLY A 46 -7.11 -8.70 2.41
CA GLY A 46 -5.97 -9.24 3.16
C GLY A 46 -4.62 -8.58 2.92
N ILE A 47 -4.56 -7.41 2.28
CA ILE A 47 -3.33 -6.65 2.04
C ILE A 47 -3.39 -5.28 2.73
N HIS A 48 -2.42 -5.03 3.59
CA HIS A 48 -2.15 -3.69 4.10
C HIS A 48 -1.26 -2.93 3.11
N ILE A 49 -1.80 -1.85 2.54
CA ILE A 49 -1.12 -1.06 1.51
C ILE A 49 -0.43 0.15 2.14
N GLU A 50 0.89 0.20 2.01
CA GLU A 50 1.70 1.42 2.17
C GLU A 50 2.03 1.99 0.78
N CYS A 51 1.59 3.21 0.48
CA CYS A 51 1.66 3.83 -0.85
C CYS A 51 2.73 4.92 -0.90
N LYS A 52 3.81 4.70 -1.69
CA LYS A 52 4.90 5.68 -1.84
C LYS A 52 5.06 6.16 -3.29
N ARG A 53 4.71 7.42 -3.54
CA ARG A 53 5.02 8.11 -4.82
C ARG A 53 6.20 9.07 -4.64
N VAL A 54 7.42 8.57 -4.80
CA VAL A 54 8.66 9.31 -4.53
C VAL A 54 9.76 8.95 -5.54
N GLU A 55 10.70 9.88 -5.78
CA GLU A 55 11.83 9.63 -6.70
C GLU A 55 12.95 8.79 -6.04
N ARG A 56 13.09 8.90 -4.72
CA ARG A 56 14.05 8.16 -3.90
C ARG A 56 13.32 7.58 -2.70
N LEU A 57 13.15 6.26 -2.69
CA LEU A 57 12.48 5.53 -1.63
C LEU A 57 13.53 4.78 -0.80
N ASN A 58 13.52 4.96 0.53
CA ASN A 58 14.14 3.97 1.41
C ASN A 58 13.16 2.81 1.57
N ILE A 59 13.40 1.72 0.83
CA ILE A 59 12.47 0.60 0.78
C ILE A 59 12.39 -0.15 2.11
N TYR A 60 13.47 -0.21 2.88
CA TYR A 60 13.47 -0.91 4.17
C TYR A 60 12.64 -0.17 5.23
N ASP A 61 12.71 1.16 5.26
CA ASP A 61 11.87 1.96 6.16
C ASP A 61 10.38 1.79 5.80
N ALA A 62 10.06 1.82 4.50
CA ALA A 62 8.68 1.64 4.03
C ALA A 62 8.14 0.23 4.31
N ILE A 63 8.96 -0.82 4.14
CA ILE A 63 8.58 -2.19 4.51
C ILE A 63 8.39 -2.31 6.02
N SER A 64 9.25 -1.65 6.82
CA SER A 64 9.13 -1.65 8.28
C SER A 64 7.84 -0.98 8.73
N GLN A 65 7.45 0.13 8.08
CA GLN A 65 6.16 0.79 8.28
C GLN A 65 4.99 -0.13 7.92
N ALA A 66 4.98 -0.71 6.71
CA ALA A 66 3.92 -1.62 6.27
C ALA A 66 3.76 -2.85 7.20
N LYS A 67 4.87 -3.35 7.77
CA LYS A 67 4.83 -4.45 8.74
C LYS A 67 4.31 -4.05 10.12
N ALA A 68 4.55 -2.81 10.54
CA ALA A 68 4.13 -2.31 11.84
C ALA A 68 2.64 -1.91 11.85
N ASP A 69 2.16 -1.38 10.73
CA ASP A 69 0.82 -0.81 10.63
C ASP A 69 -0.26 -1.81 10.18
N LYS A 70 0.13 -2.97 9.62
CA LYS A 70 -0.81 -4.02 9.22
C LYS A 70 -1.53 -4.70 10.39
N LYS A 71 -2.75 -5.16 10.14
CA LYS A 71 -3.49 -6.02 11.07
C LYS A 71 -2.97 -7.45 11.04
N GLU A 72 -3.34 -8.24 12.06
CA GLU A 72 -2.89 -9.63 12.21
C GLU A 72 -3.25 -10.52 11.02
N ASP A 73 -4.40 -10.25 10.40
CA ASP A 73 -4.95 -10.96 9.25
C ASP A 73 -4.53 -10.37 7.88
N GLU A 74 -3.71 -9.33 7.88
CA GLU A 74 -3.20 -8.68 6.67
C GLU A 74 -1.73 -9.03 6.39
N LEU A 75 -1.35 -8.96 5.12
CA LEU A 75 0.06 -8.97 4.69
C LEU A 75 0.50 -7.55 4.32
N GLY A 76 1.68 -7.14 4.78
CA GLY A 76 2.23 -5.82 4.51
C GLY A 76 2.82 -5.73 3.11
N ALA A 77 2.42 -4.71 2.33
CA ALA A 77 2.96 -4.49 1.00
C ALA A 77 3.19 -3.00 0.74
N VAL A 78 4.36 -2.69 0.16
CA VAL A 78 4.68 -1.34 -0.30
C VAL A 78 4.38 -1.24 -1.79
N PHE A 79 3.41 -0.42 -2.15
CA PHE A 79 3.10 -0.05 -3.51
C PHE A 79 3.81 1.26 -3.82
N HIS A 80 4.76 1.24 -4.76
CA HIS A 80 5.58 2.41 -5.04
C HIS A 80 5.85 2.65 -6.50
N ARG A 81 6.10 3.92 -6.83
CA ARG A 81 6.58 4.33 -8.15
C ARG A 81 7.27 5.68 -8.12
N LYS A 82 8.15 5.87 -9.10
CA LYS A 82 8.68 7.18 -9.50
C LYS A 82 7.78 7.83 -10.53
N ASP A 83 7.94 9.13 -10.75
CA ASP A 83 7.22 9.81 -11.81
C ASP A 83 7.56 9.18 -13.18
N ARG A 84 6.52 8.94 -13.99
CA ARG A 84 6.60 8.29 -15.33
C ARG A 84 7.16 6.86 -15.31
N SER A 85 7.12 6.19 -14.16
CA SER A 85 7.46 4.76 -14.05
C SER A 85 6.21 3.93 -13.76
N GLU A 86 6.32 2.62 -13.96
CA GLU A 86 5.32 1.63 -13.56
C GLU A 86 5.16 1.54 -12.04
N TRP A 87 4.03 0.98 -11.59
CA TRP A 87 3.82 0.63 -10.19
C TRP A 87 4.55 -0.67 -9.87
N LEU A 88 5.33 -0.65 -8.80
CA LEU A 88 5.97 -1.83 -8.24
C LEU A 88 5.31 -2.17 -6.91
N VAL A 89 5.27 -3.47 -6.60
CA VAL A 89 4.87 -3.98 -5.29
C VAL A 89 6.08 -4.64 -4.66
N THR A 90 6.34 -4.36 -3.40
CA THR A 90 7.43 -5.00 -2.65
C THR A 90 6.88 -5.52 -1.33
N MET A 91 7.23 -6.76 -1.03
CA MET A 91 6.87 -7.48 0.19
C MET A 91 8.11 -8.18 0.74
N THR A 92 8.06 -8.60 2.00
CA THR A 92 9.04 -9.57 2.49
C THR A 92 8.84 -10.91 1.77
N LEU A 93 9.91 -11.68 1.60
CA LEU A 93 9.82 -13.00 0.98
C LEU A 93 8.85 -13.91 1.74
N ASP A 94 8.86 -13.85 3.08
CA ASP A 94 7.98 -14.66 3.91
C ASP A 94 6.49 -14.35 3.66
N GLU A 95 6.11 -13.06 3.58
CA GLU A 95 4.74 -12.68 3.27
C GLU A 95 4.35 -13.04 1.83
N TRP A 96 5.28 -12.90 0.87
CA TRP A 96 5.06 -13.36 -0.49
C TRP A 96 4.77 -14.86 -0.55
N MET A 97 5.49 -15.67 0.22
CA MET A 97 5.26 -17.11 0.26
C MET A 97 3.90 -17.48 0.88
N LYS A 98 3.38 -16.70 1.82
CA LYS A 98 2.02 -16.87 2.35
C LYS A 98 0.97 -16.63 1.26
N LEU A 99 1.13 -15.55 0.49
CA LEU A 99 0.29 -15.27 -0.68
C LEU A 99 0.35 -16.43 -1.70
N TYR A 100 1.56 -16.88 -2.06
CA TYR A 100 1.75 -17.94 -3.05
C TYR A 100 1.14 -19.29 -2.62
N LYS A 101 1.11 -19.57 -1.31
CA LYS A 101 0.47 -20.76 -0.74
C LYS A 101 -1.05 -20.65 -0.63
N GLY A 102 -1.63 -19.49 -0.95
CA GLY A 102 -3.07 -19.24 -0.80
C GLY A 102 -3.51 -19.07 0.66
N GLU A 103 -2.63 -18.61 1.54
CA GLU A 103 -2.92 -18.39 2.97
C GLU A 103 -3.63 -17.04 3.22
N LEU A 104 -4.00 -16.32 2.15
CA LEU A 104 -4.77 -15.08 2.26
C LEU A 104 -6.19 -15.39 2.69
N LYS A 105 -6.59 -14.85 3.83
CA LYS A 105 -7.97 -14.90 4.28
C LYS A 105 -8.78 -13.91 3.44
N ASN A 106 -9.55 -14.45 2.50
CA ASN A 106 -10.57 -13.67 1.79
C ASN A 106 -11.88 -13.89 2.56
N GLU A 107 -12.45 -12.83 3.14
CA GLU A 107 -13.84 -12.85 3.60
C GLU A 107 -14.81 -12.92 2.41
#